data_AF-A0A7M3YEW1-F1
#
_entry.id   AF-A0A7M3YEW1-F1
#
_cell.length_a   1.000
_cell.length_b   1.000
_cell.length_c   1.000
_cell.angle_alpha   90.00
_cell.angle_beta   90.00
_cell.angle_gamma   90.00
#
_symmetry.space_group_name_H-M   'P 1'
#
loop_
_entity.id
_entity.type
_entity.pdbx_description
1 polymer ?
#
loop_
_entity_poly.entity_id
_entity_poly.type
_entity_poly.pdbx_seq_one_letter_code
_entity_poly.pdbx_strand_id
1 'polypeptide(L)'
;MAPRLMVCDGCCCGRMEKGNDVVPIDALKAAWEEHDLKEHVKLSISGCLGPCSMKNVSLMMDGSDRIWLGGLGSNEHYDALVTWAKSIANGGTMSDLPI
;
A
#
# COMPACT_ATOMS: atom_id res chain seq x y z
N MET A 1 -7.39 6.43 15.87
CA MET A 1 -8.02 5.70 14.75
C MET A 1 -6.91 4.84 14.16
N ALA A 2 -7.13 3.56 13.88
CA ALA A 2 -6.06 2.73 13.32
C ALA A 2 -5.59 3.28 11.96
N PRO A 3 -4.28 3.26 11.68
CA PRO A 3 -3.73 3.60 10.37
C PRO A 3 -4.41 2.85 9.22
N ARG A 4 -4.36 3.44 8.02
CA ARG A 4 -4.92 2.85 6.80
C ARG A 4 -3.94 2.93 5.65
N LEU A 5 -3.61 1.77 5.08
CA LEU A 5 -2.92 1.66 3.81
C LEU A 5 -3.96 1.54 2.69
N MET A 6 -3.95 2.50 1.78
CA MET A 6 -4.74 2.48 0.55
C MET A 6 -3.84 2.09 -0.61
N VAL A 7 -4.27 1.13 -1.42
CA VAL A 7 -3.57 0.69 -2.64
C VAL A 7 -4.45 0.96 -3.85
N CYS A 8 -3.91 1.65 -4.84
CA CYS A 8 -4.62 1.99 -6.07
C CYS A 8 -4.77 0.77 -6.98
N ASP A 9 -6.01 0.47 -7.37
CA ASP A 9 -6.38 -0.44 -8.46
C ASP A 9 -7.36 0.28 -9.42
N GLY A 10 -7.00 1.51 -9.78
CA GLY A 10 -7.81 2.38 -10.62
C GLY A 10 -7.72 2.09 -12.13
N CYS A 11 -8.10 3.09 -12.92
CA CYS A 11 -8.04 3.02 -14.39
C CYS A 11 -6.61 3.05 -14.97
N CYS A 12 -5.59 3.27 -14.13
CA CYS A 12 -4.18 3.29 -14.52
C CYS A 12 -3.33 2.29 -13.74
N CYS A 13 -3.44 2.28 -12.41
CA CYS A 13 -2.69 1.33 -11.57
C CYS A 13 -3.05 -0.11 -11.94
N GLY A 14 -2.06 -1.00 -12.02
CA GLY A 14 -2.26 -2.40 -12.40
C GLY A 14 -2.49 -2.63 -13.91
N ARG A 15 -2.53 -1.57 -14.73
CA ARG A 15 -2.78 -1.69 -16.18
C ARG A 15 -1.46 -1.74 -16.96
N MET A 16 -1.04 -2.95 -17.33
CA MET A 16 0.14 -3.19 -18.18
C MET A 16 0.07 -2.47 -19.53
N GLU A 17 -1.12 -2.40 -20.14
CA GLU A 17 -1.37 -1.63 -21.37
C GLU A 17 -1.07 -0.12 -21.23
N LYS A 18 -1.01 0.41 -20.01
CA LYS A 18 -0.67 1.81 -19.70
C LYS A 18 0.76 1.98 -19.17
N GLY A 19 1.60 0.95 -19.27
CA GLY A 19 3.00 0.98 -18.84
C GLY A 19 3.20 0.96 -17.33
N ASN A 20 2.23 0.39 -16.60
CA ASN A 20 2.32 0.08 -15.17
C ASN A 20 2.44 -1.42 -14.95
N ASP A 21 3.03 -1.85 -13.85
CA ASP A 21 3.07 -3.26 -13.46
C ASP A 21 1.78 -3.69 -12.76
N VAL A 22 1.60 -5.00 -12.63
CA VAL A 22 0.46 -5.61 -11.92
C VAL A 22 0.54 -5.26 -10.44
N VAL A 23 -0.60 -4.83 -9.88
CA VAL A 23 -0.75 -4.65 -8.43
C VAL A 23 -1.17 -6.00 -7.84
N PRO A 24 -0.41 -6.61 -6.92
CA PRO A 24 -0.67 -7.96 -6.41
C PRO A 24 -1.72 -7.91 -5.29
N ILE A 25 -2.97 -7.57 -5.64
CA ILE A 25 -4.07 -7.37 -4.69
C ILE A 25 -4.35 -8.59 -3.83
N ASP A 26 -4.40 -9.79 -4.44
CA ASP A 26 -4.68 -11.02 -3.72
C ASP A 26 -3.55 -11.38 -2.75
N ALA A 27 -2.28 -11.16 -3.14
CA ALA A 27 -1.14 -11.38 -2.26
C ALA A 27 -1.16 -10.42 -1.06
N LEU A 28 -1.50 -9.14 -1.28
CA LEU A 28 -1.65 -8.16 -0.20
C LEU A 28 -2.76 -8.57 0.78
N LYS A 29 -3.92 -9.01 0.27
CA LYS A 29 -5.02 -9.48 1.13
C LYS A 29 -4.63 -10.71 1.94
N ALA A 30 -3.94 -11.67 1.32
CA ALA A 30 -3.44 -12.88 1.98
C ALA A 30 -2.43 -12.52 3.08
N ALA A 31 -1.46 -11.65 2.79
CA ALA A 31 -0.49 -11.18 3.78
C ALA A 31 -1.15 -10.44 4.96
N TRP A 32 -2.20 -9.65 4.69
CA TRP A 32 -2.97 -8.98 5.75
C TRP A 32 -3.70 -9.94 6.68
N GLU A 33 -4.13 -11.09 6.15
CA GLU A 33 -4.79 -12.14 6.92
C GLU A 33 -3.77 -13.00 7.67
N GLU A 34 -2.70 -13.44 7.01
CA GLU A 34 -1.63 -14.25 7.59
C GLU A 34 -0.99 -13.57 8.81
N HIS A 35 -0.85 -12.25 8.78
CA HIS A 35 -0.16 -11.47 9.81
C HIS A 35 -1.10 -10.70 10.74
N ASP A 36 -2.41 -10.97 10.67
CA ASP A 36 -3.44 -10.31 11.50
C ASP A 36 -3.34 -8.77 11.51
N LEU A 37 -3.00 -8.19 10.35
CA LEU A 37 -2.73 -6.76 10.24
C LEU A 37 -4.01 -5.92 10.28
N LYS A 38 -5.18 -6.52 10.03
CA LYS A 38 -6.47 -5.81 9.91
C LYS A 38 -6.84 -5.00 11.16
N GLU A 39 -6.44 -5.46 12.35
CA GLU A 39 -6.70 -4.76 13.62
C GLU A 39 -5.80 -3.54 13.83
N HIS A 40 -4.60 -3.56 13.24
CA HIS A 40 -3.55 -2.57 13.46
C HIS A 40 -3.43 -1.56 12.33
N VAL A 41 -3.49 -2.04 11.08
CA VAL A 41 -3.41 -1.25 9.85
C VAL A 41 -4.49 -1.74 8.89
N LYS A 42 -5.44 -0.89 8.53
CA LYS A 42 -6.50 -1.26 7.59
C LYS A 42 -5.95 -1.27 6.16
N LEU A 43 -6.08 -2.39 5.45
CA LEU A 43 -5.87 -2.44 4.00
C LEU A 43 -7.14 -1.97 3.28
N SER A 44 -7.00 -1.10 2.30
CA SER A 44 -8.11 -0.67 1.44
C SER A 44 -7.68 -0.60 -0.01
N ILE A 45 -8.34 -1.39 -0.86
CA ILE A 45 -8.18 -1.27 -2.30
C ILE A 45 -9.08 -0.15 -2.78
N SER A 46 -8.52 0.81 -3.49
CA SER A 46 -9.22 2.03 -3.90
C SER A 46 -9.06 2.27 -5.39
N GLY A 47 -9.91 3.13 -5.94
CA GLY A 47 -9.79 3.59 -7.33
C GLY A 47 -8.56 4.48 -7.52
N CYS A 48 -8.72 5.60 -8.21
CA CYS A 48 -7.59 6.51 -8.42
C CYS A 48 -7.17 7.21 -7.12
N LEU A 49 -5.91 7.04 -6.70
CA LEU A 49 -5.29 7.80 -5.60
C LEU A 49 -4.50 9.02 -6.10
N GLY A 50 -4.06 8.98 -7.36
CA GLY A 50 -3.44 10.11 -8.07
C GLY A 50 -2.07 10.57 -7.52
N PRO A 51 -1.35 11.39 -8.31
CA PRO A 51 -1.45 11.50 -9.77
C PRO A 51 -1.05 10.20 -10.48
N CYS A 52 -1.78 9.83 -11.55
CA CYS A 52 -1.53 8.60 -12.32
C CYS A 52 -0.13 8.54 -12.95
N SER A 53 0.54 9.69 -13.12
CA SER A 53 1.91 9.78 -13.66
C SER A 53 2.96 9.15 -12.74
N MET A 54 2.69 9.00 -11.45
CA MET A 54 3.63 8.39 -10.50
C MET A 54 3.71 6.87 -10.60
N LYS A 55 2.80 6.23 -11.36
CA LYS A 55 2.68 4.78 -11.54
C LYS A 55 2.37 4.03 -10.24
N ASN A 56 1.29 3.24 -10.22
CA ASN A 56 0.90 2.37 -9.10
C ASN A 56 1.03 3.02 -7.72
N VAL A 57 0.09 3.89 -7.37
CA VAL A 57 0.15 4.70 -6.15
C VAL A 57 -0.39 3.96 -4.94
N SER A 58 0.29 4.07 -3.81
CA SER A 58 -0.25 3.70 -2.49
C SER A 58 -0.19 4.89 -1.53
N LEU A 59 -1.08 4.91 -0.54
CA LEU A 59 -1.18 5.98 0.45
C LEU A 59 -1.34 5.38 1.84
N MET A 60 -0.40 5.67 2.74
CA MET A 60 -0.56 5.40 4.16
C MET A 60 -1.09 6.64 4.87
N MET A 61 -2.07 6.45 5.75
CA MET A 61 -2.63 7.52 6.56
C MET A 61 -2.73 7.10 8.02
N ASP A 62 -2.39 8.01 8.91
CA ASP A 62 -2.65 7.93 10.35
C ASP A 62 -3.04 9.31 10.86
N GLY A 63 -4.26 9.46 11.36
CA GLY A 63 -4.81 10.76 11.71
C GLY A 63 -4.76 11.77 10.55
N SER A 64 -3.96 12.83 10.71
CA SER A 64 -3.75 13.89 9.71
C SER A 64 -2.55 13.62 8.79
N ASP A 65 -1.68 12.69 9.17
CA ASP A 65 -0.45 12.40 8.46
C ASP A 65 -0.72 11.51 7.26
N ARG A 66 0.00 11.78 6.17
CA ARG A 66 -0.22 11.15 4.86
C ARG A 66 1.10 10.96 4.15
N ILE A 67 1.38 9.73 3.71
CA ILE A 67 2.56 9.39 2.92
C ILE A 67 2.10 8.73 1.62
N TRP A 68 2.39 9.38 0.49
CA TRP A 68 2.15 8.85 -0.85
C TRP A 68 3.40 8.15 -1.37
N LEU A 69 3.20 6.96 -1.91
CA LEU A 69 4.21 6.16 -2.57
C LEU A 69 3.80 5.96 -4.03
N GLY A 70 4.73 6.18 -4.94
CA GLY A 70 4.58 5.91 -6.36
C GLY A 70 5.74 5.06 -6.87
N GLY A 71 5.65 4.58 -8.11
CA GLY A 71 6.66 3.74 -8.73
C GLY A 71 6.61 2.29 -8.23
N LEU A 72 5.51 1.86 -7.63
CA LEU A 72 5.36 0.48 -7.16
C LEU A 72 5.23 -0.44 -8.38
N GLY A 73 6.07 -1.47 -8.50
CA GLY A 73 6.26 -2.14 -9.79
C GLY A 73 6.75 -3.56 -9.66
N SER A 74 7.60 -3.81 -8.67
CA SER A 74 8.05 -5.14 -8.29
C SER A 74 7.25 -5.69 -7.11
N ASN A 75 7.26 -7.01 -6.94
CA ASN A 75 6.73 -7.65 -5.73
C ASN A 75 7.42 -7.12 -4.46
N GLU A 76 8.73 -6.84 -4.53
CA GLU A 76 9.50 -6.27 -3.43
C GLU A 76 8.92 -4.96 -2.90
N HIS A 77 8.40 -4.10 -3.79
CA HIS A 77 7.71 -2.88 -3.37
C HIS A 77 6.45 -3.17 -2.54
N TYR A 78 5.71 -4.23 -2.86
CA TYR A 78 4.51 -4.61 -2.12
C TYR A 78 4.82 -5.39 -0.84
N ASP A 79 5.86 -6.23 -0.84
CA ASP A 79 6.41 -6.84 0.37
C ASP A 79 6.92 -5.78 1.36
N ALA A 80 7.50 -4.68 0.86
CA ALA A 80 7.87 -3.54 1.67
C ALA A 80 6.63 -2.90 2.34
N LEU A 81 5.51 -2.74 1.62
CA LEU A 81 4.26 -2.25 2.23
C LEU A 81 3.75 -3.16 3.35
N VAL A 82 3.82 -4.48 3.17
CA VAL A 82 3.47 -5.46 4.21
C VAL A 82 4.40 -5.32 5.41
N THR A 83 5.71 -5.22 5.16
CA THR A 83 6.74 -5.04 6.21
C THR A 83 6.52 -3.75 6.98
N TRP A 84 6.15 -2.67 6.30
CA TRP A 84 5.82 -1.40 6.94
C TRP A 84 4.58 -1.51 7.83
N ALA A 85 3.52 -2.17 7.35
CA ALA A 85 2.32 -2.41 8.15
C ALA A 85 2.61 -3.29 9.39
N LYS A 86 3.49 -4.29 9.26
CA LYS A 86 3.99 -5.08 10.40
C LYS A 86 4.75 -4.22 11.40
N SER A 87 5.61 -3.32 10.93
CA SER A 87 6.34 -2.40 11.82
C SER A 87 5.38 -1.58 12.68
N ILE A 88 4.37 -0.98 12.04
CA ILE A 88 3.31 -0.21 12.73
C ILE A 88 2.53 -1.10 13.71
N ALA A 89 2.17 -2.32 13.32
CA ALA A 89 1.48 -3.27 14.22
C ALA A 89 2.31 -3.61 15.46
N ASN A 90 3.64 -3.59 15.37
CA ASN A 90 4.56 -3.84 16.47
C ASN A 90 4.95 -2.57 17.25
N GLY A 91 4.20 -1.47 17.09
CA GLY A 91 4.43 -0.20 17.82
C GLY A 91 5.34 0.80 17.10
N GLY A 92 5.70 0.54 15.84
CA GLY A 92 6.34 1.51 14.97
C GLY A 92 5.39 2.63 14.51
N THR A 93 5.93 3.56 13.74
CA THR A 93 5.23 4.73 13.21
C THR A 93 5.24 4.75 11.69
N MET A 94 4.47 5.64 11.08
CA MET A 94 4.54 5.85 9.63
C MET A 94 5.90 6.36 9.14
N SER A 95 6.75 6.89 10.02
CA SER A 95 8.11 7.33 9.64
C SER A 95 9.07 6.16 9.42
N ASP A 96 8.71 4.95 9.87
CA ASP A 96 9.47 3.71 9.69
C ASP A 96 9.26 3.13 8.28
N LEU A 97 9.35 3.99 7.26
CA LEU A 97 9.24 3.60 5.87
C LEU A 97 10.41 2.65 5.54
N PRO A 98 10.16 1.45 5.01
CA PRO A 98 11.22 0.55 4.58
C PRO A 98 12.02 1.19 3.44
N ILE A 99 13.34 1.15 3.58
CA ILE A 99 14.33 1.57 2.56
C ILE A 99 14.51 0.53 1.47
#